data_AF-A0A951KBA7-F1
#
_entry.id   AF-A0A951KBA7-F1
#
_cell.length_a   1.000
_cell.length_b   1.000
_cell.length_c   1.000
_cell.angle_alpha   90.00
_cell.angle_beta   90.00
_cell.angle_gamma   90.00
#
_symmetry.space_group_name_H-M   'P 1'
#
loop_
_entity.id
_entity.type
_entity.pdbx_description
1 polymer ?
#
loop_
_entity_poly.entity_id
_entity_poly.type
_entity_poly.pdbx_seq_one_letter_code
_entity_poly.pdbx_strand_id
1 'polypeptide(L)'
;MTAETDLAAWGIDTGYWDAGGRWQRPDPSSLEAVAAAMGARPGDGGPPAGPPLWFVGTGSQDRLLGPCDLVLEDGTDLGTVTALPPDLPAGYHDLRPLDGGPTTRLVVSPRRCHLPADLRIWGWAVQLYAARSAASWGIGDLADLERLSRWAGDHGAGVITINPLHAAGPAAPQQPSPYYPSSRRWRSPLYLRVEDVPGAAGLGDELDRLAAAGRALNHDRCIDRDRAWQLKAEALERCFAAFDGDPAFDAYLATEGTALEEWATFCAVAEVHGNGWPGWPPALRRPDTPEVARFAAEHRHRVRFHAWLQWLLDGQLAAAGRLALVQDLAVGFDPGGADAWAWQDLLALDARVGAPPDEFNAAGQDWGLPPFVPWKLRAAAYEPFVQTIRAALRHAGGLRVDHVMGLFRQFWITTLDGGPGAGTYVRYPASELLDILAIESQRAGAFVVGEDLGTVEDSVRTELARRNVLSYRLLWFEPESPEHYPAQALAAVTTHDLPTVGGLWSGADLEAQRSIGLS
;
A
#
# COMPACT_ATOMS: atom_id res chain seq x y z
N MET A 1 -11.41 -40.62 -14.89
CA MET A 1 -10.52 -39.95 -13.93
C MET A 1 -10.24 -38.57 -14.47
N THR A 2 -10.90 -37.56 -13.92
CA THR A 2 -10.54 -36.15 -14.14
C THR A 2 -9.15 -35.93 -13.55
N ALA A 3 -8.22 -35.37 -14.32
CA ALA A 3 -6.88 -35.08 -13.83
C ALA A 3 -6.96 -34.02 -12.72
N GLU A 4 -6.37 -34.32 -11.55
CA GLU A 4 -6.27 -33.39 -10.42
C GLU A 4 -5.38 -32.19 -10.80
N THR A 5 -5.72 -31.00 -10.29
CA THR A 5 -4.94 -29.78 -10.48
C THR A 5 -3.59 -29.90 -9.76
N ASP A 6 -2.49 -29.57 -10.43
CA ASP A 6 -1.16 -29.51 -9.80
C ASP A 6 -1.03 -28.27 -8.92
N LEU A 7 -1.44 -28.35 -7.67
CA LEU A 7 -1.42 -27.23 -6.71
C LEU A 7 -0.05 -26.57 -6.57
N ALA A 8 1.04 -27.34 -6.69
CA ALA A 8 2.40 -26.80 -6.58
C ALA A 8 2.75 -25.91 -7.78
N ALA A 9 2.29 -26.25 -8.98
CA ALA A 9 2.44 -25.40 -10.18
C ALA A 9 1.67 -24.07 -10.06
N TRP A 10 0.60 -24.04 -9.26
CA TRP A 10 -0.15 -22.82 -8.93
C TRP A 10 0.41 -22.06 -7.71
N GLY A 11 1.49 -22.57 -7.09
CA GLY A 11 2.11 -21.95 -5.93
C GLY A 11 1.30 -22.09 -4.64
N ILE A 12 0.42 -23.08 -4.55
CA ILE A 12 -0.42 -23.33 -3.36
C ILE A 12 0.29 -24.34 -2.47
N ASP A 13 0.57 -23.96 -1.23
CA ASP A 13 1.13 -24.87 -0.24
C ASP A 13 0.06 -25.88 0.21
N THR A 14 0.40 -27.17 0.26
CA THR A 14 -0.51 -28.24 0.71
C THR A 14 -0.46 -28.49 2.22
N GLY A 15 0.30 -27.67 2.94
CA GLY A 15 0.42 -27.68 4.38
C GLY A 15 1.42 -26.64 4.86
N TYR A 16 1.39 -26.35 6.17
CA TYR A 16 2.21 -25.31 6.77
C TYR A 16 2.51 -25.61 8.24
N TRP A 17 3.54 -24.98 8.79
CA TRP A 17 3.81 -24.99 10.23
C TRP A 17 3.08 -23.84 10.90
N ASP A 18 2.27 -24.12 11.92
CA ASP A 18 1.62 -23.10 12.74
C ASP A 18 2.61 -22.43 13.72
N ALA A 19 2.18 -21.38 14.41
CA ALA A 19 3.01 -20.66 15.38
C ALA A 19 3.52 -21.56 16.53
N GLY A 20 2.79 -22.65 16.83
CA GLY A 20 3.17 -23.65 17.83
C GLY A 20 4.11 -24.73 17.30
N GLY A 21 4.62 -24.59 16.06
CA GLY A 21 5.53 -25.55 15.45
C GLY A 21 4.88 -26.89 15.09
N ARG A 22 3.55 -26.93 14.88
CA ARG A 22 2.84 -28.14 14.42
C ARG A 22 2.52 -28.05 12.94
N TRP A 23 2.65 -29.18 12.25
CA TRP A 23 2.30 -29.28 10.85
C TRP A 23 0.78 -29.36 10.69
N GLN A 24 0.23 -28.43 9.92
CA GLN A 24 -1.18 -28.35 9.55
C GLN A 24 -1.36 -28.77 8.08
N ARG A 25 -2.45 -29.47 7.82
CA ARG A 25 -2.89 -29.84 6.47
C ARG A 25 -4.27 -29.23 6.23
N PRO A 26 -4.38 -28.23 5.33
CA PRO A 26 -5.68 -27.71 4.90
C PRO A 26 -6.56 -28.83 4.34
N ASP A 27 -7.87 -28.64 4.44
CA ASP A 27 -8.82 -29.57 3.83
C ASP A 27 -8.67 -29.56 2.30
N PRO A 28 -8.78 -30.71 1.60
CA PRO A 28 -8.71 -30.74 0.14
C PRO A 28 -9.69 -29.76 -0.54
N SER A 29 -10.88 -29.56 0.01
CA SER A 29 -11.86 -28.61 -0.52
C SER A 29 -11.40 -27.15 -0.42
N SER A 30 -10.68 -26.78 0.64
CA SER A 30 -10.04 -25.46 0.78
C SER A 30 -8.95 -25.24 -0.26
N LEU A 31 -8.12 -26.26 -0.53
CA LEU A 31 -7.08 -26.19 -1.55
C LEU A 31 -7.69 -26.02 -2.96
N GLU A 32 -8.76 -26.75 -3.26
CA GLU A 32 -9.50 -26.63 -4.51
C GLU A 32 -10.17 -25.26 -4.65
N ALA A 33 -10.73 -24.72 -3.57
CA ALA A 33 -11.34 -23.39 -3.55
C ALA A 33 -10.32 -22.28 -3.83
N VAL A 34 -9.12 -22.36 -3.23
CA VAL A 34 -8.02 -21.42 -3.50
C VAL A 34 -7.55 -21.52 -4.95
N ALA A 35 -7.38 -22.74 -5.48
CA ALA A 35 -7.04 -22.93 -6.89
C ALA A 35 -8.10 -22.34 -7.84
N ALA A 36 -9.39 -22.57 -7.55
CA ALA A 36 -10.50 -22.02 -8.31
C ALA A 36 -10.53 -20.48 -8.25
N ALA A 37 -10.28 -19.88 -7.09
CA ALA A 37 -10.18 -18.43 -6.91
C ALA A 37 -9.03 -17.81 -7.72
N MET A 38 -7.96 -18.57 -7.99
CA MET A 38 -6.86 -18.18 -8.89
C MET A 38 -7.18 -18.39 -10.38
N GLY A 39 -8.32 -19.02 -10.70
CA GLY A 39 -8.79 -19.31 -12.04
C GLY A 39 -8.41 -20.69 -12.59
N ALA A 40 -7.93 -21.61 -11.75
CA ALA A 40 -7.57 -22.96 -12.16
C ALA A 40 -8.80 -23.78 -12.59
N ARG A 41 -8.62 -24.62 -13.61
CA ARG A 41 -9.62 -25.59 -14.08
C ARG A 41 -9.09 -27.02 -13.95
N PRO A 42 -9.98 -28.02 -13.79
CA PRO A 42 -9.57 -29.41 -13.72
C PRO A 42 -8.74 -29.82 -14.95
N GLY A 43 -7.55 -30.39 -14.70
CA GLY A 43 -6.60 -30.80 -15.74
C GLY A 43 -5.59 -29.73 -16.18
N ASP A 44 -5.64 -28.52 -15.63
CA ASP A 44 -4.60 -27.52 -15.86
C ASP A 44 -3.27 -27.97 -15.23
N GLY A 45 -2.19 -27.92 -16.02
CA GLY A 45 -0.83 -28.22 -15.56
C GLY A 45 -0.11 -27.06 -14.87
N GLY A 46 -0.79 -25.92 -14.69
CA GLY A 46 -0.25 -24.70 -14.12
C GLY A 46 -0.97 -23.45 -14.65
N PRO A 47 -0.62 -22.26 -14.12
CA PRO A 47 -1.20 -21.01 -14.58
C PRO A 47 -0.83 -20.70 -16.04
N PRO A 48 -1.66 -19.92 -16.77
CA PRO A 48 -1.34 -19.46 -18.11
C PRO A 48 -0.02 -18.68 -18.15
N ALA A 49 0.75 -18.85 -19.23
CA ALA A 49 1.93 -18.03 -19.47
C ALA A 49 1.50 -16.57 -19.76
N GLY A 50 2.09 -15.62 -19.04
CA GLY A 50 1.92 -14.19 -19.30
C GLY A 50 2.86 -13.69 -20.41
N PRO A 51 2.78 -12.39 -20.75
CA PRO A 51 3.77 -11.72 -21.58
C PRO A 51 5.20 -11.95 -21.05
N PRO A 52 6.22 -11.97 -21.93
CA PRO A 52 7.60 -12.18 -21.50
C PRO A 52 8.09 -11.08 -20.56
N LEU A 53 8.64 -11.50 -19.43
CA LEU A 53 9.26 -10.64 -18.40
C LEU A 53 10.61 -11.23 -18.03
N TRP A 54 11.62 -10.38 -17.99
CA TRP A 54 12.99 -10.78 -17.70
C TRP A 54 13.64 -9.84 -16.69
N PHE A 55 13.98 -10.39 -15.53
CA PHE A 55 14.67 -9.68 -14.47
C PHE A 55 16.17 -9.92 -14.52
N VAL A 56 16.96 -8.85 -14.52
CA VAL A 56 18.42 -8.90 -14.48
C VAL A 56 18.96 -7.94 -13.41
N GLY A 57 20.20 -8.15 -13.00
CA GLY A 57 20.90 -7.17 -12.16
C GLY A 57 21.51 -6.06 -13.01
N THR A 58 21.70 -4.87 -12.44
CA THR A 58 22.56 -3.84 -13.03
C THR A 58 23.94 -4.42 -13.37
N GLY A 59 24.44 -4.18 -14.58
CA GLY A 59 25.70 -4.76 -15.06
C GLY A 59 25.63 -6.23 -15.47
N SER A 60 24.43 -6.80 -15.65
CA SER A 60 24.29 -8.18 -16.14
C SER A 60 24.95 -8.38 -17.50
N GLN A 61 25.58 -9.54 -17.67
CA GLN A 61 26.17 -10.01 -18.93
C GLN A 61 25.39 -11.18 -19.54
N ASP A 62 24.13 -11.35 -19.12
CA ASP A 62 23.28 -12.41 -19.63
C ASP A 62 23.09 -12.26 -21.15
N ARG A 63 23.04 -13.41 -21.83
CA ARG A 63 22.98 -13.46 -23.29
C ARG A 63 21.55 -13.29 -23.79
N LEU A 64 21.38 -12.47 -24.82
CA LEU A 64 20.14 -12.43 -25.59
C LEU A 64 20.00 -13.73 -26.40
N LEU A 65 18.76 -14.18 -26.60
CA LEU A 65 18.46 -15.32 -27.47
C LEU A 65 18.59 -14.97 -28.96
N GLY A 66 18.50 -13.68 -29.30
CA GLY A 66 18.68 -13.13 -30.63
C GLY A 66 18.78 -11.60 -30.59
N PRO A 67 19.02 -10.94 -31.73
CA PRO A 67 19.04 -9.48 -31.80
C PRO A 67 17.66 -8.89 -31.46
N CYS A 68 17.66 -7.82 -30.67
CA CYS A 68 16.45 -7.08 -30.28
C CYS A 68 16.71 -5.58 -30.42
N ASP A 69 15.68 -4.78 -30.70
CA ASP A 69 15.73 -3.34 -30.44
C ASP A 69 15.45 -3.09 -28.96
N LEU A 70 16.25 -2.24 -28.32
CA LEU A 70 16.14 -1.93 -26.89
C LEU A 70 15.65 -0.49 -26.69
N VAL A 71 14.46 -0.36 -26.09
CA VAL A 71 13.89 0.93 -25.69
C VAL A 71 13.95 1.05 -24.18
N LEU A 72 14.59 2.11 -23.68
CA LEU A 72 14.67 2.41 -22.26
C LEU A 72 13.33 2.92 -21.72
N GLU A 73 13.22 2.98 -20.40
CA GLU A 73 11.99 3.38 -19.71
C GLU A 73 11.57 4.82 -20.05
N ASP A 74 12.54 5.69 -20.28
CA ASP A 74 12.33 7.09 -20.65
C ASP A 74 11.97 7.29 -22.13
N GLY A 75 11.86 6.19 -22.89
CA GLY A 75 11.57 6.19 -24.32
C GLY A 75 12.80 6.32 -25.21
N THR A 76 14.01 6.42 -24.66
CA THR A 76 15.25 6.42 -25.45
C THR A 76 15.40 5.09 -26.17
N ASP A 77 15.47 5.14 -27.51
CA ASP A 77 15.71 3.97 -28.35
C ASP A 77 17.23 3.80 -28.57
N LEU A 78 17.78 2.71 -28.06
CA LEU A 78 19.20 2.35 -28.24
C LEU A 78 19.46 1.58 -29.54
N GLY A 79 18.41 1.30 -30.31
CA GLY A 79 18.45 0.51 -31.53
C GLY A 79 18.76 -0.97 -31.26
N THR A 80 19.25 -1.64 -32.30
CA THR A 80 19.50 -3.08 -32.26
C THR A 80 20.70 -3.43 -31.39
N VAL A 81 20.47 -4.30 -30.41
CA VAL A 81 21.46 -4.89 -29.52
C VAL A 81 21.53 -6.41 -29.70
N THR A 82 22.74 -6.97 -29.59
CA THR A 82 22.99 -8.42 -29.61
C THR A 82 23.43 -8.96 -28.24
N ALA A 83 23.66 -8.06 -27.28
CA ALA A 83 23.90 -8.32 -25.87
C ALA A 83 23.36 -7.14 -25.06
N LEU A 84 23.05 -7.35 -23.77
CA LEU A 84 22.66 -6.26 -22.88
C LEU A 84 23.84 -5.28 -22.70
N PRO A 85 23.65 -3.96 -22.88
CA PRO A 85 24.65 -2.98 -22.50
C PRO A 85 25.00 -3.08 -21.01
N PRO A 86 26.29 -3.05 -20.62
CA PRO A 86 26.69 -3.22 -19.23
C PRO A 86 26.30 -2.03 -18.34
N ASP A 87 26.01 -0.88 -18.93
CA ASP A 87 25.66 0.38 -18.29
C ASP A 87 24.14 0.66 -18.31
N LEU A 88 23.32 -0.36 -18.55
CA LEU A 88 21.86 -0.20 -18.49
C LEU A 88 21.42 0.36 -17.13
N PRO A 89 20.62 1.44 -17.12
CA PRO A 89 20.11 2.00 -15.88
C PRO A 89 19.16 1.03 -15.19
N ALA A 90 18.99 1.17 -13.88
CA ALA A 90 17.96 0.43 -13.17
C ALA A 90 16.56 0.95 -13.57
N GLY A 91 15.66 0.04 -13.94
CA GLY A 91 14.32 0.41 -14.39
C GLY A 91 13.62 -0.65 -15.24
N TYR A 92 12.62 -0.18 -15.99
CA TYR A 92 11.66 -0.99 -16.74
C TYR A 92 11.78 -0.68 -18.23
N HIS A 93 12.50 -1.52 -18.96
CA HIS A 93 12.81 -1.33 -20.38
C HIS A 93 12.07 -2.35 -21.25
N ASP A 94 12.07 -2.12 -22.55
CA ASP A 94 11.43 -3.01 -23.52
C ASP A 94 12.45 -3.53 -24.53
N LEU A 95 12.53 -4.86 -24.64
CA LEU A 95 13.26 -5.57 -25.69
C LEU A 95 12.28 -6.02 -26.76
N ARG A 96 12.47 -5.54 -27.99
CA ARG A 96 11.65 -5.87 -29.16
C ARG A 96 12.43 -6.81 -30.08
N PRO A 97 12.11 -8.13 -30.09
CA PRO A 97 12.83 -9.08 -30.93
C PRO A 97 12.72 -8.75 -32.42
N LEU A 98 13.84 -8.83 -33.16
CA LEU A 98 13.84 -8.58 -34.62
C LEU A 98 13.22 -9.71 -35.46
N ASP A 99 12.97 -10.86 -34.86
CA ASP A 99 12.31 -12.01 -35.50
C ASP A 99 10.77 -11.91 -35.48
N GLY A 100 10.22 -10.81 -34.96
CA GLY A 100 8.78 -10.59 -34.83
C GLY A 100 8.16 -11.25 -33.59
N GLY A 101 8.98 -11.77 -32.67
CA GLY A 101 8.53 -12.25 -31.38
C GLY A 101 7.89 -11.17 -30.50
N PRO A 102 7.17 -11.55 -29.44
CA PRO A 102 6.56 -10.60 -28.51
C PRO A 102 7.62 -9.74 -27.80
N THR A 103 7.28 -8.47 -27.54
CA THR A 103 8.11 -7.60 -26.72
C THR A 103 8.28 -8.18 -25.32
N THR A 104 9.52 -8.17 -24.83
CA THR A 104 9.87 -8.60 -23.48
C THR A 104 10.11 -7.39 -22.60
N ARG A 105 9.38 -7.31 -21.47
CA ARG A 105 9.67 -6.31 -20.43
C ARG A 105 10.97 -6.72 -19.72
N LEU A 106 12.02 -5.94 -19.89
CA LEU A 106 13.31 -6.10 -19.22
C LEU A 106 13.31 -5.25 -17.94
N VAL A 107 13.40 -5.90 -16.78
CA VAL A 107 13.51 -5.24 -15.49
C VAL A 107 14.95 -5.30 -15.00
N VAL A 108 15.62 -4.16 -14.95
CA VAL A 108 17.01 -4.04 -14.49
C VAL A 108 16.99 -3.59 -13.03
N SER A 109 17.37 -4.49 -12.13
CA SER A 109 17.30 -4.28 -10.69
C SER A 109 18.67 -3.95 -10.09
N PRO A 110 18.77 -2.97 -9.16
CA PRO A 110 19.98 -2.72 -8.39
C PRO A 110 20.20 -3.80 -7.31
N ARG A 111 19.29 -4.78 -7.19
CA ARG A 111 19.27 -5.90 -6.23
C ARG A 111 19.13 -5.50 -4.76
N ARG A 112 19.43 -4.26 -4.38
CA ARG A 112 19.38 -3.77 -3.00
C ARG A 112 18.63 -2.46 -2.91
N CYS A 113 17.77 -2.36 -1.89
CA CYS A 113 17.13 -1.12 -1.48
C CYS A 113 18.19 -0.09 -1.05
N HIS A 114 17.78 1.18 -1.09
CA HIS A 114 18.57 2.28 -0.56
C HIS A 114 18.83 2.05 0.92
N LEU A 115 20.07 2.30 1.34
CA LEU A 115 20.47 2.21 2.74
C LEU A 115 21.30 3.46 3.07
N PRO A 116 20.83 4.36 3.95
CA PRO A 116 21.58 5.56 4.29
C PRO A 116 22.87 5.17 5.03
N ALA A 117 23.92 5.98 4.86
CA ALA A 117 25.24 5.69 5.43
C ALA A 117 25.23 5.62 6.96
N ASP A 118 24.40 6.44 7.62
CA ASP A 118 24.31 6.54 9.07
C ASP A 118 22.96 6.01 9.59
N LEU A 119 22.83 4.67 9.70
CA LEU A 119 21.60 4.02 10.20
C LEU A 119 21.34 4.19 11.71
N ARG A 120 22.25 4.81 12.45
CA ARG A 120 22.11 5.04 13.89
C ARG A 120 21.27 6.30 14.15
N ILE A 121 20.00 6.21 13.77
CA ILE A 121 18.99 7.26 13.93
C ILE A 121 17.88 6.80 14.87
N TRP A 122 17.19 7.76 15.48
CA TRP A 122 15.99 7.50 16.26
C TRP A 122 14.88 8.46 15.81
N GLY A 123 13.63 8.15 16.18
CA GLY A 123 12.50 9.00 15.89
C GLY A 123 11.24 8.58 16.61
N TRP A 124 10.15 9.32 16.35
CA TRP A 124 8.83 9.04 16.90
C TRP A 124 7.98 8.26 15.91
N ALA A 125 7.27 7.23 16.37
CA ALA A 125 6.16 6.62 15.65
C ALA A 125 4.85 7.27 16.10
N VAL A 126 4.08 7.81 15.16
CA VAL A 126 2.94 8.70 15.42
C VAL A 126 1.72 8.23 14.65
N GLN A 127 0.63 8.02 15.35
CA GLN A 127 -0.69 7.90 14.72
C GLN A 127 -1.18 9.32 14.42
N LEU A 128 -0.92 9.84 13.21
CA LEU A 128 -1.10 11.24 12.83
C LEU A 128 -2.53 11.70 13.06
N TYR A 129 -3.53 10.87 12.77
CA TYR A 129 -4.93 11.21 13.02
C TYR A 129 -5.21 11.58 14.49
N ALA A 130 -4.46 11.02 15.45
CA ALA A 130 -4.60 11.31 16.88
C ALA A 130 -3.69 12.45 17.38
N ALA A 131 -2.67 12.84 16.59
CA ALA A 131 -1.70 13.87 16.94
C ALA A 131 -2.24 15.28 16.62
N ARG A 132 -3.15 15.76 17.47
CA ARG A 132 -3.85 17.05 17.30
C ARG A 132 -3.08 18.22 17.91
N SER A 133 -3.02 19.34 17.19
CA SER A 133 -2.71 20.65 17.76
C SER A 133 -4.00 21.41 18.13
N ALA A 134 -3.85 22.57 18.77
CA ALA A 134 -4.98 23.47 19.03
C ALA A 134 -5.67 23.98 17.74
N ALA A 135 -4.98 23.90 16.60
CA ALA A 135 -5.51 24.32 15.31
C ALA A 135 -6.21 23.18 14.55
N SER A 136 -5.96 21.91 14.87
CA SER A 136 -6.54 20.75 14.18
C SER A 136 -8.07 20.79 14.15
N TRP A 137 -8.67 20.30 13.07
CA TRP A 137 -10.14 20.20 12.96
C TRP A 137 -10.61 18.83 13.45
N GLY A 138 -10.37 18.52 14.73
CA GLY A 138 -10.75 17.25 15.37
C GLY A 138 -9.86 16.06 15.05
N ILE A 139 -8.98 16.18 14.05
CA ILE A 139 -8.06 15.15 13.57
C ILE A 139 -6.72 15.80 13.21
N GLY A 140 -5.60 15.15 13.53
CA GLY A 140 -4.28 15.64 13.15
C GLY A 140 -4.07 15.60 11.63
N ASP A 141 -3.39 16.62 11.10
CA ASP A 141 -3.20 16.81 9.66
C ASP A 141 -1.75 17.12 9.27
N LEU A 142 -1.48 17.37 7.98
CA LEU A 142 -0.12 17.54 7.46
C LEU A 142 0.63 18.76 8.04
N ALA A 143 -0.08 19.79 8.49
CA ALA A 143 0.57 20.90 9.21
C ALA A 143 0.95 20.51 10.64
N ASP A 144 0.16 19.64 11.29
CA ASP A 144 0.53 19.04 12.58
C ASP A 144 1.76 18.14 12.42
N LEU A 145 1.82 17.36 11.33
CA LEU A 145 2.99 16.57 10.98
C LEU A 145 4.23 17.46 10.77
N GLU A 146 4.14 18.55 9.99
CA GLU A 146 5.29 19.46 9.80
C GLU A 146 5.79 20.01 11.16
N ARG A 147 4.86 20.45 12.02
CA ARG A 147 5.19 20.96 13.35
C ARG A 147 5.87 19.90 14.22
N LEU A 148 5.35 18.67 14.21
CA LEU A 148 5.89 17.57 14.99
C LEU A 148 7.27 17.13 14.47
N SER A 149 7.45 17.05 13.16
CA SER A 149 8.73 16.77 12.51
C SER A 149 9.78 17.80 12.90
N ARG A 150 9.43 19.09 12.87
CA ARG A 150 10.33 20.18 13.28
C ARG A 150 10.73 20.03 14.75
N TRP A 151 9.75 19.88 15.64
CA TRP A 151 10.00 19.70 17.07
C TRP A 151 10.87 18.46 17.36
N ALA A 152 10.60 17.34 16.70
CA ALA A 152 11.39 16.12 16.86
C ALA A 152 12.84 16.32 16.40
N GLY A 153 13.04 17.01 15.27
CA GLY A 153 14.36 17.33 14.74
C GLY A 153 15.17 18.23 15.69
N ASP A 154 14.52 19.22 16.32
CA ASP A 154 15.14 20.09 17.33
C ASP A 154 15.64 19.30 18.56
N HIS A 155 15.14 18.08 18.77
CA HIS A 155 15.57 17.15 19.82
C HIS A 155 16.53 16.06 19.32
N GLY A 156 16.95 16.10 18.06
CA GLY A 156 17.91 15.18 17.47
C GLY A 156 17.31 13.92 16.86
N ALA A 157 15.99 13.87 16.64
CA ALA A 157 15.38 12.79 15.86
C ALA A 157 15.82 12.90 14.40
N GLY A 158 16.13 11.76 13.77
CA GLY A 158 16.44 11.68 12.35
C GLY A 158 15.24 11.30 11.48
N VAL A 159 14.22 10.67 12.08
CA VAL A 159 13.04 10.16 11.38
C VAL A 159 11.75 10.45 12.14
N ILE A 160 10.65 10.37 11.43
CA ILE A 160 9.30 10.28 12.01
C ILE A 160 8.51 9.23 11.23
N THR A 161 7.91 8.27 11.93
CA THR A 161 7.07 7.24 11.32
C THR A 161 5.63 7.58 11.55
N ILE A 162 4.80 7.44 10.51
CA ILE A 162 3.36 7.70 10.59
C ILE A 162 2.54 6.46 10.22
N ASN A 163 1.28 6.43 10.66
CA ASN A 163 0.31 5.47 10.13
C ASN A 163 0.10 5.65 8.62
N PRO A 164 -0.51 4.66 7.94
CA PRO A 164 -0.85 4.81 6.54
C PRO A 164 -1.78 6.00 6.29
N LEU A 165 -1.45 6.84 5.32
CA LEU A 165 -2.27 8.00 4.90
C LEU A 165 -3.20 7.70 3.73
N HIS A 166 -3.37 6.42 3.42
CA HIS A 166 -4.14 5.89 2.30
C HIS A 166 -5.57 6.46 2.26
N ALA A 167 -6.10 6.60 1.06
CA ALA A 167 -7.43 7.17 0.85
C ALA A 167 -8.52 6.18 1.29
N ALA A 168 -9.48 6.68 2.08
CA ALA A 168 -10.77 6.03 2.28
C ALA A 168 -11.70 6.35 1.10
N GLY A 169 -12.90 5.75 1.09
CA GLY A 169 -13.96 6.18 0.17
C GLY A 169 -14.39 7.63 0.46
N PRO A 170 -14.82 8.40 -0.57
CA PRO A 170 -15.13 9.83 -0.40
C PRO A 170 -16.44 10.09 0.37
N ALA A 171 -17.34 9.12 0.43
CA ALA A 171 -18.62 9.24 1.13
C ALA A 171 -18.52 8.77 2.59
N ALA A 172 -19.47 9.21 3.42
CA ALA A 172 -19.62 8.71 4.79
C ALA A 172 -20.20 7.28 4.79
N PRO A 173 -19.87 6.44 5.80
CA PRO A 173 -18.88 6.71 6.84
C PRO A 173 -17.44 6.63 6.32
N GLN A 174 -16.58 7.48 6.87
CA GLN A 174 -15.14 7.47 6.66
C GLN A 174 -14.53 6.28 7.41
N GLN A 175 -13.84 5.41 6.67
CA GLN A 175 -13.20 4.22 7.22
C GLN A 175 -12.19 4.60 8.34
N PRO A 176 -12.40 4.14 9.59
CA PRO A 176 -11.48 4.42 10.68
C PRO A 176 -10.14 3.67 10.58
N SER A 177 -10.10 2.47 10.00
CA SER A 177 -8.85 1.70 9.90
C SER A 177 -7.97 2.20 8.74
N PRO A 178 -6.74 2.70 8.98
CA PRO A 178 -5.81 3.04 7.91
C PRO A 178 -5.29 1.80 7.15
N TYR A 179 -5.56 0.58 7.66
CA TYR A 179 -5.20 -0.70 7.06
C TYR A 179 -6.33 -1.33 6.22
N TYR A 180 -7.47 -0.66 6.10
CA TYR A 180 -8.57 -1.05 5.19
C TYR A 180 -8.91 0.08 4.19
N PRO A 181 -7.94 0.65 3.48
CA PRO A 181 -8.19 1.82 2.63
C PRO A 181 -8.93 1.46 1.35
N SER A 182 -9.57 2.44 0.72
CA SER A 182 -10.12 2.31 -0.65
C SER A 182 -9.00 2.26 -1.69
N SER A 183 -7.91 2.99 -1.48
CA SER A 183 -6.72 2.94 -2.33
C SER A 183 -5.43 3.14 -1.53
N ARG A 184 -4.41 2.36 -1.87
CA ARG A 184 -3.03 2.53 -1.37
C ARG A 184 -2.18 3.45 -2.24
N ARG A 185 -2.69 3.85 -3.42
CA ARG A 185 -2.03 4.79 -4.33
C ARG A 185 -2.32 6.25 -3.97
N TRP A 186 -3.51 6.51 -3.42
CA TRP A 186 -4.01 7.85 -3.16
C TRP A 186 -4.13 8.13 -1.67
N ARG A 187 -4.22 9.40 -1.28
CA ARG A 187 -4.21 9.83 0.12
C ARG A 187 -5.56 10.37 0.59
N SER A 188 -5.85 10.20 1.87
CA SER A 188 -7.10 10.70 2.46
C SER A 188 -7.07 12.23 2.60
N PRO A 189 -8.05 12.96 2.02
CA PRO A 189 -8.17 14.41 2.18
C PRO A 189 -8.43 14.85 3.63
N LEU A 190 -8.75 13.93 4.55
CA LEU A 190 -8.82 14.22 5.99
C LEU A 190 -7.55 14.85 6.54
N TYR A 191 -6.39 14.56 5.95
CA TYR A 191 -5.10 15.08 6.38
C TYR A 191 -4.73 16.45 5.77
N LEU A 192 -5.61 17.08 4.99
CA LEU A 192 -5.37 18.44 4.52
C LEU A 192 -5.56 19.45 5.65
N ARG A 193 -4.62 20.40 5.75
CA ARG A 193 -4.81 21.65 6.48
C ARG A 193 -5.56 22.62 5.56
N VAL A 194 -6.84 22.86 5.85
CA VAL A 194 -7.72 23.67 4.98
C VAL A 194 -7.25 25.12 4.89
N GLU A 195 -6.78 25.68 6.00
CA GLU A 195 -6.30 27.07 6.06
C GLU A 195 -5.08 27.33 5.16
N ASP A 196 -4.32 26.29 4.84
CA ASP A 196 -3.13 26.37 3.98
C ASP A 196 -3.45 26.10 2.50
N VAL A 197 -4.73 25.88 2.16
CA VAL A 197 -5.17 25.66 0.77
C VAL A 197 -5.22 27.00 0.01
N PRO A 198 -4.72 27.07 -1.23
CA PRO A 198 -4.86 28.26 -2.06
C PRO A 198 -6.31 28.75 -2.14
N GLY A 199 -6.52 30.04 -1.89
CA GLY A 199 -7.86 30.66 -1.87
C GLY A 199 -8.61 30.57 -0.54
N ALA A 200 -8.14 29.78 0.43
CA ALA A 200 -8.81 29.64 1.74
C ALA A 200 -9.01 30.98 2.46
N ALA A 201 -7.99 31.85 2.45
CA ALA A 201 -8.07 33.18 3.05
C ALA A 201 -9.21 34.06 2.45
N GLY A 202 -9.59 33.81 1.19
CA GLY A 202 -10.68 34.53 0.52
C GLY A 202 -12.08 34.20 1.06
N LEU A 203 -12.23 33.11 1.82
CA LEU A 203 -13.50 32.72 2.43
C LEU A 203 -13.86 33.56 3.68
N GLY A 204 -12.88 34.21 4.32
CA GLY A 204 -13.09 35.08 5.49
C GLY A 204 -13.91 34.43 6.61
N ASP A 205 -14.94 35.13 7.07
CA ASP A 205 -15.82 34.72 8.19
C ASP A 205 -16.42 33.29 8.02
N GLU A 206 -16.59 32.83 6.78
CA GLU A 206 -17.07 31.47 6.50
C GLU A 206 -16.07 30.42 6.96
N LEU A 207 -14.80 30.58 6.57
CA LEU A 207 -13.73 29.68 6.98
C LEU A 207 -13.54 29.75 8.50
N ASP A 208 -13.59 30.94 9.09
CA ASP A 208 -13.46 31.10 10.53
C ASP A 208 -14.53 30.31 11.30
N ARG A 209 -15.78 30.29 10.80
CA ARG A 209 -16.87 29.52 11.39
C ARG A 209 -16.64 28.01 11.26
N LEU A 210 -16.26 27.54 10.07
CA LEU A 210 -15.98 26.12 9.83
C LEU A 210 -14.79 25.65 10.66
N ALA A 211 -13.74 26.47 10.75
CA ALA A 211 -12.54 26.20 11.53
C ALA A 211 -12.84 26.21 13.04
N ALA A 212 -13.69 27.11 13.52
CA ALA A 212 -14.14 27.10 14.92
C ALA A 212 -14.92 25.81 15.25
N ALA A 213 -15.83 25.38 14.36
CA ALA A 213 -16.56 24.13 14.52
C ALA A 213 -15.61 22.91 14.48
N GLY A 214 -14.64 22.90 13.57
CA GLY A 214 -13.63 21.85 13.48
C GLY A 214 -12.75 21.77 14.72
N ARG A 215 -12.24 22.91 15.20
CA ARG A 215 -11.43 22.97 16.43
C ARG A 215 -12.21 22.55 17.67
N ALA A 216 -13.52 22.76 17.71
CA ALA A 216 -14.35 22.30 18.83
C ALA A 216 -14.34 20.77 18.97
N LEU A 217 -14.18 20.02 17.87
CA LEU A 217 -14.05 18.56 17.89
C LEU A 217 -12.80 18.07 18.64
N ASN A 218 -11.80 18.94 18.88
CA ASN A 218 -10.62 18.56 19.67
C ASN A 218 -10.96 18.28 21.15
N HIS A 219 -12.11 18.75 21.64
CA HIS A 219 -12.56 18.48 23.00
C HIS A 219 -13.04 17.04 23.20
N ASP A 220 -13.37 16.33 22.12
CA ASP A 220 -13.78 14.94 22.19
C ASP A 220 -12.58 13.99 22.26
N ARG A 221 -12.70 12.98 23.13
CA ARG A 221 -11.67 11.95 23.29
C ARG A 221 -11.57 11.08 22.04
N CYS A 222 -12.71 10.67 21.49
CA CYS A 222 -12.79 9.88 20.27
C CYS A 222 -12.85 10.80 19.05
N ILE A 223 -12.20 10.40 17.96
CA ILE A 223 -12.16 11.19 16.74
C ILE A 223 -13.43 10.94 15.93
N ASP A 224 -14.21 11.98 15.70
CA ASP A 224 -15.33 11.96 14.75
C ASP A 224 -14.83 12.29 13.34
N ARG A 225 -14.45 11.24 12.60
CA ARG A 225 -13.91 11.38 11.24
C ARG A 225 -14.94 11.89 10.25
N ASP A 226 -16.20 11.49 10.40
CA ASP A 226 -17.28 11.90 9.51
C ASP A 226 -17.55 13.39 9.65
N ARG A 227 -17.63 13.88 10.89
CA ARG A 227 -17.84 15.30 11.14
C ARG A 227 -16.64 16.15 10.73
N ALA A 228 -15.43 15.68 10.99
CA ALA A 228 -14.20 16.34 10.53
C ALA A 228 -14.16 16.42 9.00
N TRP A 229 -14.47 15.31 8.30
CA TRP A 229 -14.54 15.30 6.83
C TRP A 229 -15.61 16.24 6.31
N GLN A 230 -16.83 16.20 6.86
CA GLN A 230 -17.92 17.06 6.43
C GLN A 230 -17.54 18.54 6.47
N LEU A 231 -16.92 18.99 7.57
CA LEU A 231 -16.47 20.37 7.72
C LEU A 231 -15.36 20.73 6.73
N LYS A 232 -14.34 19.87 6.60
CA LYS A 232 -13.23 20.09 5.67
C LYS A 232 -13.71 20.10 4.22
N ALA A 233 -14.55 19.14 3.83
CA ALA A 233 -15.12 19.03 2.50
C ALA A 233 -15.93 20.29 2.13
N GLU A 234 -16.76 20.82 3.03
CA GLU A 234 -17.50 22.06 2.80
C GLU A 234 -16.57 23.24 2.50
N ALA A 235 -15.50 23.41 3.27
CA ALA A 235 -14.53 24.47 3.03
C ALA A 235 -13.76 24.26 1.72
N LEU A 236 -13.32 23.02 1.45
CA LEU A 236 -12.56 22.66 0.25
C LEU A 236 -13.38 22.86 -1.03
N GLU A 237 -14.67 22.53 -1.01
CA GLU A 237 -15.58 22.77 -2.14
C GLU A 237 -15.73 24.26 -2.45
N ARG A 238 -15.78 25.10 -1.42
CA ARG A 238 -15.84 26.56 -1.59
C ARG A 238 -14.52 27.13 -2.11
N CYS A 239 -13.39 26.65 -1.60
CA CYS A 239 -12.08 26.99 -2.15
C CYS A 239 -11.98 26.60 -3.63
N PHE A 240 -12.42 25.40 -3.99
CA PHE A 240 -12.38 24.92 -5.37
C PHE A 240 -13.35 25.69 -6.29
N ALA A 241 -14.52 26.09 -5.79
CA ALA A 241 -15.45 26.93 -6.56
C ALA A 241 -14.86 28.31 -6.93
N ALA A 242 -13.92 28.81 -6.11
CA ALA A 242 -13.17 30.04 -6.38
C ALA A 242 -11.82 29.81 -7.06
N PHE A 243 -11.49 28.56 -7.40
CA PHE A 243 -10.20 28.20 -8.00
C PHE A 243 -10.23 28.32 -9.52
N ASP A 244 -9.56 29.35 -10.04
CA ASP A 244 -9.52 29.63 -11.48
C ASP A 244 -8.46 28.81 -12.26
N GLY A 245 -7.77 27.88 -11.59
CA GLY A 245 -6.70 27.05 -12.16
C GLY A 245 -5.30 27.42 -11.66
N ASP A 246 -4.35 26.51 -11.86
CA ASP A 246 -2.94 26.69 -11.52
C ASP A 246 -2.09 25.86 -12.51
N PRO A 247 -1.08 26.44 -13.18
CA PRO A 247 -0.19 25.69 -14.06
C PRO A 247 0.50 24.49 -13.38
N ALA A 248 0.78 24.58 -12.07
CA ALA A 248 1.34 23.46 -11.31
C ALA A 248 0.30 22.34 -11.11
N PHE A 249 -0.98 22.68 -11.00
CA PHE A 249 -2.04 21.67 -10.99
C PHE A 249 -2.19 21.01 -12.35
N ASP A 250 -2.14 21.76 -13.45
CA ASP A 250 -2.20 21.18 -14.79
C ASP A 250 -0.98 20.28 -15.08
N ALA A 251 0.21 20.65 -14.59
CA ALA A 251 1.40 19.80 -14.65
C ALA A 251 1.25 18.52 -13.81
N TYR A 252 0.66 18.62 -12.61
CA TYR A 252 0.34 17.47 -11.78
C TYR A 252 -0.64 16.51 -12.47
N LEU A 253 -1.70 17.03 -13.10
CA LEU A 253 -2.62 16.22 -13.90
C LEU A 253 -1.91 15.48 -15.04
N ALA A 254 -0.98 16.14 -15.73
CA ALA A 254 -0.21 15.52 -16.81
C ALA A 254 0.77 14.44 -16.31
N THR A 255 1.39 14.65 -15.14
CA THR A 255 2.32 13.68 -14.54
C THR A 255 1.61 12.44 -14.01
N GLU A 256 0.50 12.61 -13.28
CA GLU A 256 -0.23 11.48 -12.72
C GLU A 256 -1.12 10.76 -13.75
N GLY A 257 -1.56 11.49 -14.78
CA GLY A 257 -2.23 10.95 -15.96
C GLY A 257 -3.47 10.10 -15.64
N THR A 258 -3.59 8.98 -16.36
CA THR A 258 -4.77 8.09 -16.31
C THR A 258 -5.05 7.52 -14.91
N ALA A 259 -4.02 7.29 -14.10
CA ALA A 259 -4.22 6.75 -12.75
C ALA A 259 -4.98 7.74 -11.85
N LEU A 260 -4.69 9.04 -11.97
CA LEU A 260 -5.41 10.08 -11.23
C LEU A 260 -6.82 10.29 -11.76
N GLU A 261 -7.00 10.26 -13.08
CA GLU A 261 -8.31 10.34 -13.71
C GLU A 261 -9.23 9.19 -13.27
N GLU A 262 -8.70 7.96 -13.23
CA GLU A 262 -9.39 6.77 -12.74
C GLU A 262 -9.83 6.94 -11.27
N TRP A 263 -8.93 7.37 -10.39
CA TRP A 263 -9.23 7.63 -8.98
C TRP A 263 -10.27 8.72 -8.78
N ALA A 264 -10.11 9.84 -9.48
CA ALA A 264 -11.03 10.97 -9.39
C ALA A 264 -12.41 10.61 -9.93
N THR A 265 -12.47 9.78 -10.98
CA THR A 265 -13.71 9.22 -11.52
C THR A 265 -14.36 8.27 -10.54
N PHE A 266 -13.61 7.33 -9.95
CA PHE A 266 -14.10 6.46 -8.88
C PHE A 266 -14.75 7.29 -7.77
N CYS A 267 -14.09 8.35 -7.32
CA CYS A 267 -14.61 9.18 -6.24
C CYS A 267 -15.94 9.85 -6.62
N ALA A 268 -16.02 10.43 -7.81
CA ALA A 268 -17.25 11.06 -8.30
C ALA A 268 -18.41 10.05 -8.44
N VAL A 269 -18.14 8.81 -8.86
CA VAL A 269 -19.15 7.73 -8.92
C VAL A 269 -19.56 7.30 -7.51
N ALA A 270 -18.59 7.14 -6.60
CA ALA A 270 -18.81 6.74 -5.22
C ALA A 270 -19.69 7.72 -4.43
N GLU A 271 -19.61 9.02 -4.72
CA GLU A 271 -20.49 10.01 -4.08
C GLU A 271 -21.95 9.89 -4.50
N VAL A 272 -22.22 9.39 -5.71
CA VAL A 272 -23.58 9.18 -6.22
C VAL A 272 -24.15 7.82 -5.77
N HIS A 273 -23.31 6.78 -5.74
CA HIS A 273 -23.76 5.39 -5.56
C HIS A 273 -23.26 4.70 -4.29
N GLY A 274 -22.51 5.40 -3.44
CA GLY A 274 -21.86 4.87 -2.24
C GLY A 274 -20.45 4.33 -2.51
N ASN A 275 -19.67 4.12 -1.44
CA ASN A 275 -18.24 3.77 -1.53
C ASN A 275 -17.94 2.40 -2.16
N GLY A 276 -18.90 1.46 -2.20
CA GLY A 276 -18.67 0.09 -2.66
C GLY A 276 -19.07 -0.14 -4.11
N TRP A 277 -18.10 -0.25 -5.02
CA TRP A 277 -18.35 -0.46 -6.45
C TRP A 277 -19.24 -1.67 -6.82
N PRO A 278 -19.26 -2.80 -6.07
CA PRO A 278 -20.15 -3.92 -6.39
C PRO A 278 -21.64 -3.55 -6.32
N GLY A 279 -21.99 -2.52 -5.54
CA GLY A 279 -23.35 -2.00 -5.41
C GLY A 279 -23.77 -1.04 -6.54
N TRP A 280 -22.84 -0.59 -7.38
CA TRP A 280 -23.12 0.39 -8.44
C TRP A 280 -23.95 -0.20 -9.59
N PRO A 281 -24.52 0.63 -10.48
CA PRO A 281 -25.09 0.17 -11.73
C PRO A 281 -24.08 -0.67 -12.54
N PRO A 282 -24.48 -1.80 -13.17
CA PRO A 282 -23.54 -2.71 -13.86
C PRO A 282 -22.62 -2.01 -14.87
N ALA A 283 -23.11 -1.00 -15.57
CA ALA A 283 -22.35 -0.23 -16.55
C ALA A 283 -21.17 0.58 -15.96
N LEU A 284 -21.19 0.86 -14.66
CA LEU A 284 -20.16 1.64 -13.95
C LEU A 284 -19.20 0.76 -13.14
N ARG A 285 -19.42 -0.56 -13.09
CA ARG A 285 -18.61 -1.49 -12.27
C ARG A 285 -17.25 -1.79 -12.86
N ARG A 286 -16.99 -1.44 -14.12
CA ARG A 286 -15.68 -1.58 -14.72
C ARG A 286 -15.14 -0.24 -15.19
N PRO A 287 -13.86 0.09 -14.92
CA PRO A 287 -13.28 1.38 -15.25
C PRO A 287 -13.14 1.61 -16.76
N ASP A 288 -13.04 0.53 -17.55
CA ASP A 288 -12.79 0.56 -18.99
C ASP A 288 -14.06 0.69 -19.84
N THR A 289 -15.24 0.86 -19.24
CA THR A 289 -16.49 0.99 -20.01
C THR A 289 -16.66 2.39 -20.61
N PRO A 290 -17.29 2.50 -21.80
CA PRO A 290 -17.69 3.78 -22.36
C PRO A 290 -18.61 4.60 -21.44
N GLU A 291 -19.42 3.93 -20.62
CA GLU A 291 -20.32 4.58 -19.67
C GLU A 291 -19.59 5.28 -18.53
N VAL A 292 -18.48 4.72 -18.03
CA VAL A 292 -17.62 5.39 -17.06
C VAL A 292 -16.95 6.62 -17.68
N ALA A 293 -16.43 6.50 -18.91
CA ALA A 293 -15.87 7.65 -19.63
C ALA A 293 -16.91 8.76 -19.85
N ARG A 294 -18.15 8.41 -20.21
CA ARG A 294 -19.26 9.35 -20.33
C ARG A 294 -19.60 9.99 -18.98
N PHE A 295 -19.69 9.21 -17.91
CA PHE A 295 -19.93 9.72 -16.57
C PHE A 295 -18.84 10.74 -16.18
N ALA A 296 -17.57 10.42 -16.38
CA ALA A 296 -16.46 11.33 -16.09
C ALA A 296 -16.59 12.65 -16.87
N ALA A 297 -16.96 12.60 -18.15
CA ALA A 297 -17.17 13.78 -18.98
C ALA A 297 -18.36 14.64 -18.52
N GLU A 298 -19.48 14.01 -18.14
CA GLU A 298 -20.67 14.68 -17.61
C GLU A 298 -20.43 15.29 -16.22
N HIS A 299 -19.58 14.64 -15.40
CA HIS A 299 -19.22 15.04 -14.04
C HIS A 299 -17.82 15.68 -13.93
N ARG A 300 -17.30 16.26 -15.02
CA ARG A 300 -15.91 16.76 -15.13
C ARG A 300 -15.47 17.68 -13.99
N HIS A 301 -16.37 18.51 -13.47
CA HIS A 301 -16.09 19.42 -12.36
C HIS A 301 -15.78 18.63 -11.07
N ARG A 302 -16.54 17.56 -10.80
CA ARG A 302 -16.33 16.73 -9.62
C ARG A 302 -15.10 15.85 -9.76
N VAL A 303 -14.85 15.30 -10.94
CA VAL A 303 -13.59 14.59 -11.23
C VAL A 303 -12.40 15.53 -10.99
N ARG A 304 -12.43 16.75 -11.54
CA ARG A 304 -11.36 17.73 -11.33
C ARG A 304 -11.19 18.13 -9.86
N PHE A 305 -12.28 18.20 -9.08
CA PHE A 305 -12.21 18.45 -7.63
C PHE A 305 -11.42 17.35 -6.89
N HIS A 306 -11.71 16.06 -7.13
CA HIS A 306 -10.98 14.98 -6.46
C HIS A 306 -9.51 14.91 -6.91
N ALA A 307 -9.22 15.22 -8.17
CA ALA A 307 -7.85 15.35 -8.64
C ALA A 307 -7.12 16.52 -7.95
N TRP A 308 -7.80 17.65 -7.77
CA TRP A 308 -7.28 18.82 -7.06
C TRP A 308 -6.98 18.52 -5.59
N LEU A 309 -7.80 17.73 -4.90
CA LEU A 309 -7.51 17.29 -3.54
C LEU A 309 -6.20 16.51 -3.44
N GLN A 310 -5.91 15.62 -4.39
CA GLN A 310 -4.64 14.88 -4.40
C GLN A 310 -3.44 15.78 -4.67
N TRP A 311 -3.59 16.78 -5.56
CA TRP A 311 -2.55 17.79 -5.79
C TRP A 311 -2.22 18.60 -4.52
N LEU A 312 -3.25 19.03 -3.77
CA LEU A 312 -3.03 19.72 -2.50
C LEU A 312 -2.34 18.84 -1.46
N LEU A 313 -2.76 17.56 -1.38
CA LEU A 313 -2.17 16.58 -0.48
C LEU A 313 -0.70 16.36 -0.82
N ASP A 314 -0.37 16.27 -2.11
CA ASP A 314 1.00 16.14 -2.60
C ASP A 314 1.87 17.32 -2.15
N GLY A 315 1.38 18.55 -2.36
CA GLY A 315 2.09 19.76 -1.95
C GLY A 315 2.29 19.88 -0.44
N GLN A 316 1.23 19.65 0.35
CA GLN A 316 1.33 19.71 1.81
C GLN A 316 2.22 18.59 2.39
N LEU A 317 2.20 17.39 1.80
CA LEU A 317 3.05 16.29 2.24
C LEU A 317 4.53 16.58 1.93
N ALA A 318 4.82 17.11 0.74
CA ALA A 318 6.17 17.56 0.39
C ALA A 318 6.71 18.60 1.40
N ALA A 319 5.85 19.53 1.83
CA ALA A 319 6.22 20.55 2.82
C ALA A 319 6.42 19.98 4.24
N ALA A 320 5.72 18.91 4.60
CA ALA A 320 5.80 18.27 5.92
C ALA A 320 7.11 17.49 6.15
N GLY A 321 7.80 17.09 5.07
CA GLY A 321 8.99 16.21 5.06
C GLY A 321 10.31 16.86 5.52
N ARG A 322 10.34 17.53 6.68
CA ARG A 322 11.57 18.14 7.22
C ARG A 322 12.53 17.14 7.87
N LEU A 323 12.01 16.00 8.33
CA LEU A 323 12.77 14.81 8.70
C LEU A 323 12.48 13.72 7.67
N ALA A 324 13.29 12.67 7.65
CA ALA A 324 12.99 11.48 6.86
C ALA A 324 11.67 10.87 7.35
N LEU A 325 10.61 11.08 6.56
CA LEU A 325 9.27 10.57 6.83
C LEU A 325 9.22 9.08 6.47
N VAL A 326 8.96 8.23 7.46
CA VAL A 326 8.70 6.82 7.25
C VAL A 326 7.20 6.63 7.06
N GLN A 327 6.80 6.42 5.81
CA GLN A 327 5.43 6.08 5.48
C GLN A 327 5.17 4.60 5.76
N ASP A 328 3.92 4.26 6.03
CA ASP A 328 3.50 2.90 6.30
C ASP A 328 2.54 2.40 5.21
N LEU A 329 2.86 1.24 4.63
CA LEU A 329 2.10 0.62 3.55
C LEU A 329 1.29 -0.56 4.08
N ALA A 330 -0.03 -0.39 4.12
CA ALA A 330 -0.97 -1.45 4.47
C ALA A 330 -0.90 -2.64 3.50
N VAL A 331 -1.17 -3.83 4.03
CA VAL A 331 -1.15 -5.11 3.30
C VAL A 331 -2.04 -5.10 2.06
N GLY A 332 -3.22 -4.51 2.14
CA GLY A 332 -4.22 -4.52 1.07
C GLY A 332 -5.19 -3.35 1.15
N PHE A 333 -6.35 -3.52 0.53
CA PHE A 333 -7.38 -2.49 0.38
C PHE A 333 -8.79 -3.12 0.46
N ASP A 334 -9.79 -2.27 0.64
CA ASP A 334 -11.20 -2.60 0.65
C ASP A 334 -11.60 -3.27 -0.70
N PRO A 335 -12.24 -4.46 -0.69
CA PRO A 335 -12.72 -5.12 -1.91
C PRO A 335 -13.78 -4.31 -2.68
N GLY A 336 -14.47 -3.39 -2.01
CA GLY A 336 -15.37 -2.41 -2.63
C GLY A 336 -14.70 -1.09 -3.02
N GLY A 337 -13.41 -0.92 -2.72
CA GLY A 337 -12.65 0.32 -2.92
C GLY A 337 -12.14 0.55 -4.34
N ALA A 338 -11.43 1.66 -4.51
CA ALA A 338 -10.94 2.14 -5.81
C ALA A 338 -9.87 1.23 -6.43
N ASP A 339 -8.91 0.75 -5.63
CA ASP A 339 -7.88 -0.15 -6.14
C ASP A 339 -8.49 -1.51 -6.54
N ALA A 340 -9.51 -1.97 -5.82
CA ALA A 340 -10.26 -3.18 -6.19
C ALA A 340 -11.06 -2.99 -7.48
N TRP A 341 -11.70 -1.83 -7.65
CA TRP A 341 -12.44 -1.50 -8.89
C TRP A 341 -11.51 -1.41 -10.10
N ALA A 342 -10.37 -0.73 -9.94
CA ALA A 342 -9.35 -0.53 -10.97
C ALA A 342 -8.73 -1.86 -11.44
N TRP A 343 -8.44 -2.75 -10.49
CA TRP A 343 -7.65 -3.96 -10.74
C TRP A 343 -8.44 -5.26 -10.58
N GLN A 344 -9.77 -5.22 -10.62
CA GLN A 344 -10.65 -6.36 -10.33
C GLN A 344 -10.28 -7.65 -11.08
N ASP A 345 -9.77 -7.56 -12.31
CA ASP A 345 -9.40 -8.73 -13.10
C ASP A 345 -8.14 -9.45 -12.58
N LEU A 346 -7.30 -8.75 -11.80
CA LEU A 346 -6.05 -9.23 -11.22
C LEU A 346 -6.23 -9.82 -9.81
N LEU A 347 -7.41 -9.68 -9.22
CA LEU A 347 -7.70 -10.07 -7.84
C LEU A 347 -8.43 -11.41 -7.78
N ALA A 348 -8.29 -12.08 -6.64
CA ALA A 348 -9.15 -13.20 -6.25
C ALA A 348 -10.23 -12.68 -5.30
N LEU A 349 -11.33 -12.14 -5.85
CA LEU A 349 -12.40 -11.51 -5.05
C LEU A 349 -13.17 -12.50 -4.16
N ASP A 350 -13.11 -13.80 -4.46
CA ASP A 350 -13.69 -14.87 -3.64
C ASP A 350 -12.76 -15.38 -2.53
N ALA A 351 -11.56 -14.80 -2.43
CA ALA A 351 -10.58 -15.06 -1.38
C ALA A 351 -10.27 -13.80 -0.58
N ARG A 352 -9.80 -14.00 0.66
CA ARG A 352 -9.42 -12.96 1.60
C ARG A 352 -8.08 -13.29 2.22
N VAL A 353 -7.27 -12.27 2.44
CA VAL A 353 -5.99 -12.39 3.15
C VAL A 353 -6.26 -12.45 4.63
N GLY A 354 -5.49 -13.28 5.33
CA GLY A 354 -5.53 -13.40 6.77
C GLY A 354 -4.22 -13.92 7.34
N ALA A 355 -4.33 -14.50 8.53
CA ALA A 355 -3.26 -15.21 9.21
C ALA A 355 -3.79 -16.51 9.82
N PRO A 356 -2.98 -17.59 9.83
CA PRO A 356 -3.35 -18.80 10.54
C PRO A 356 -3.43 -18.54 12.07
N PRO A 357 -4.06 -19.45 12.83
CA PRO A 357 -4.06 -19.38 14.29
C PRO A 357 -2.66 -19.23 14.90
N ASP A 358 -2.54 -18.33 15.87
CA ASP A 358 -1.30 -18.06 16.62
C ASP A 358 -1.55 -17.94 18.14
N GLU A 359 -0.49 -17.65 18.90
CA GLU A 359 -0.54 -17.56 20.37
C GLU A 359 -1.39 -16.39 20.88
N PHE A 360 -1.55 -15.32 20.10
CA PHE A 360 -2.34 -14.14 20.46
C PHE A 360 -3.78 -14.24 19.94
N ASN A 361 -3.98 -14.92 18.81
CA ASN A 361 -5.28 -15.15 18.20
C ASN A 361 -5.46 -16.62 17.80
N ALA A 362 -5.98 -17.40 18.74
CA ALA A 362 -6.19 -18.83 18.59
C ALA A 362 -7.21 -19.21 17.49
N ALA A 363 -8.02 -18.26 17.00
CA ALA A 363 -8.94 -18.48 15.89
C ALA A 363 -8.31 -18.19 14.52
N GLY A 364 -7.14 -17.57 14.48
CA GLY A 364 -6.58 -16.94 13.29
C GLY A 364 -7.24 -15.60 12.98
N GLN A 365 -6.87 -15.01 11.85
CA GLN A 365 -7.33 -13.68 11.46
C GLN A 365 -7.84 -13.70 10.03
N ASP A 366 -8.96 -13.02 9.78
CA ASP A 366 -9.46 -12.70 8.44
C ASP A 366 -9.47 -11.17 8.34
N TRP A 367 -8.60 -10.63 7.48
CA TRP A 367 -8.43 -9.18 7.36
C TRP A 367 -9.42 -8.55 6.38
N GLY A 368 -10.24 -9.35 5.68
CA GLY A 368 -11.24 -8.81 4.77
C GLY A 368 -10.69 -8.27 3.45
N LEU A 369 -9.42 -8.53 3.12
CA LEU A 369 -8.68 -7.92 1.99
C LEU A 369 -8.60 -8.90 0.81
N PRO A 370 -8.93 -8.53 -0.44
CA PRO A 370 -8.74 -9.40 -1.58
C PRO A 370 -7.25 -9.49 -1.97
N PRO A 371 -6.69 -10.69 -2.18
CA PRO A 371 -5.31 -10.81 -2.66
C PRO A 371 -5.21 -10.63 -4.18
N PHE A 372 -4.04 -10.19 -4.64
CA PHE A 372 -3.66 -10.30 -6.05
C PHE A 372 -3.40 -11.75 -6.42
N VAL A 373 -3.87 -12.20 -7.57
CA VAL A 373 -3.50 -13.51 -8.10
C VAL A 373 -2.06 -13.42 -8.64
N PRO A 374 -1.08 -14.16 -8.09
CA PRO A 374 0.35 -13.96 -8.39
C PRO A 374 0.69 -14.00 -9.87
N TRP A 375 0.15 -14.98 -10.61
CA TRP A 375 0.41 -15.13 -12.04
C TRP A 375 -0.24 -14.02 -12.88
N LYS A 376 -1.41 -13.51 -12.47
CA LYS A 376 -2.07 -12.38 -13.15
C LYS A 376 -1.32 -11.07 -12.89
N LEU A 377 -0.88 -10.86 -11.66
CA LEU A 377 -0.05 -9.69 -11.30
C LEU A 377 1.26 -9.70 -12.10
N ARG A 378 1.90 -10.86 -12.23
CA ARG A 378 3.05 -11.03 -13.11
C ARG A 378 2.71 -10.75 -14.57
N ALA A 379 1.61 -11.30 -15.09
CA ALA A 379 1.18 -11.05 -16.47
C ALA A 379 0.88 -9.57 -16.76
N ALA A 380 0.46 -8.81 -15.74
CA ALA A 380 0.32 -7.35 -15.77
C ALA A 380 1.64 -6.60 -15.53
N ALA A 381 2.79 -7.28 -15.69
CA ALA A 381 4.13 -6.73 -15.47
C ALA A 381 4.34 -6.09 -14.09
N TYR A 382 3.60 -6.55 -13.08
CA TYR A 382 3.59 -6.00 -11.71
C TYR A 382 3.15 -4.54 -11.59
N GLU A 383 2.51 -3.97 -12.61
CA GLU A 383 2.17 -2.55 -12.65
C GLU A 383 1.39 -2.06 -11.40
N PRO A 384 0.39 -2.78 -10.86
CA PRO A 384 -0.25 -2.39 -9.60
C PRO A 384 0.70 -2.28 -8.41
N PHE A 385 1.68 -3.18 -8.31
CA PHE A 385 2.68 -3.17 -7.24
C PHE A 385 3.66 -2.02 -7.42
N VAL A 386 4.16 -1.81 -8.64
CA VAL A 386 5.04 -0.67 -8.99
C VAL A 386 4.38 0.66 -8.64
N GLN A 387 3.12 0.87 -9.05
CA GLN A 387 2.38 2.09 -8.75
C GLN A 387 2.16 2.29 -7.24
N THR A 388 1.84 1.21 -6.52
CA THR A 388 1.65 1.25 -5.06
C THR A 388 2.93 1.65 -4.33
N ILE A 389 4.07 1.06 -4.70
CA ILE A 389 5.36 1.37 -4.06
C ILE A 389 5.81 2.80 -4.40
N ARG A 390 5.65 3.25 -5.66
CA ARG A 390 5.93 4.64 -6.06
C ARG A 390 5.13 5.65 -5.25
N ALA A 391 3.82 5.41 -5.11
CA ALA A 391 2.96 6.27 -4.32
C ALA A 391 3.36 6.31 -2.85
N ALA A 392 3.66 5.15 -2.26
CA ALA A 392 4.07 5.06 -0.85
C ALA A 392 5.43 5.74 -0.57
N LEU A 393 6.34 5.72 -1.54
CA LEU A 393 7.67 6.34 -1.44
C LEU A 393 7.71 7.83 -1.80
N ARG A 394 6.65 8.37 -2.41
CA ARG A 394 6.58 9.78 -2.76
C ARG A 394 6.65 10.66 -1.50
N HIS A 395 7.65 11.54 -1.44
CA HIS A 395 8.03 12.38 -0.28
C HIS A 395 8.42 11.59 0.98
N ALA A 396 8.78 10.31 0.83
CA ALA A 396 9.22 9.47 1.95
C ALA A 396 10.75 9.47 2.06
N GLY A 397 11.26 9.49 3.30
CA GLY A 397 12.64 9.13 3.61
C GLY A 397 12.79 7.64 3.96
N GLY A 398 11.69 6.96 4.24
CA GLY A 398 11.63 5.52 4.41
C GLY A 398 10.23 4.94 4.22
N LEU A 399 10.15 3.63 4.04
CA LEU A 399 8.89 2.90 3.90
C LEU A 399 8.86 1.72 4.85
N ARG A 400 7.84 1.64 5.70
CA ARG A 400 7.46 0.41 6.39
C ARG A 400 6.50 -0.37 5.48
N VAL A 401 6.84 -1.61 5.17
CA VAL A 401 5.97 -2.57 4.49
C VAL A 401 5.34 -3.46 5.56
N ASP A 402 4.05 -3.26 5.80
CA ASP A 402 3.26 -4.06 6.73
C ASP A 402 3.15 -5.50 6.23
N HIS A 403 3.29 -6.47 7.13
CA HIS A 403 3.29 -7.90 6.80
C HIS A 403 4.21 -8.23 5.62
N VAL A 404 5.51 -7.94 5.71
CA VAL A 404 6.45 -8.06 4.57
C VAL A 404 6.54 -9.49 4.02
N MET A 405 6.17 -10.48 4.83
CA MET A 405 5.98 -11.87 4.43
C MET A 405 5.03 -12.02 3.23
N GLY A 406 4.09 -11.09 3.04
CA GLY A 406 3.17 -11.06 1.92
C GLY A 406 3.84 -10.97 0.53
N LEU A 407 5.10 -10.53 0.47
CA LEU A 407 5.92 -10.59 -0.75
C LEU A 407 6.39 -12.02 -1.09
N PHE A 408 6.38 -12.92 -0.11
CA PHE A 408 6.81 -14.31 -0.24
C PHE A 408 5.62 -15.27 -0.32
N ARG A 409 4.66 -15.10 0.57
CA ARG A 409 3.42 -15.88 0.61
C ARG A 409 2.35 -15.13 1.39
N GLN A 410 1.10 -15.37 1.06
CA GLN A 410 -0.04 -14.87 1.83
C GLN A 410 -0.96 -16.01 2.20
N PHE A 411 -1.53 -15.94 3.40
CA PHE A 411 -2.50 -16.92 3.85
C PHE A 411 -3.88 -16.54 3.34
N TRP A 412 -4.44 -17.36 2.46
CA TRP A 412 -5.71 -17.12 1.77
C TRP A 412 -6.82 -17.93 2.42
N ILE A 413 -7.94 -17.26 2.68
CA ILE A 413 -9.18 -17.81 3.20
C ILE A 413 -10.26 -17.55 2.17
N THR A 414 -10.99 -18.57 1.76
CA THR A 414 -12.10 -18.50 0.80
C THR A 414 -13.45 -18.51 1.51
N THR A 415 -14.51 -18.16 0.79
CA THR A 415 -15.89 -18.19 1.34
C THR A 415 -16.40 -19.61 1.62
N LEU A 416 -15.75 -20.63 1.06
CA LEU A 416 -16.06 -22.04 1.32
C LEU A 416 -15.38 -22.56 2.60
N ASP A 417 -14.45 -21.79 3.17
CA ASP A 417 -13.68 -22.19 4.33
C ASP A 417 -14.49 -21.98 5.63
N GLY A 418 -14.43 -22.96 6.54
CA GLY A 418 -15.15 -22.98 7.81
C GLY A 418 -14.65 -21.98 8.87
N GLY A 419 -13.98 -20.90 8.45
CA GLY A 419 -13.37 -19.87 9.30
C GLY A 419 -11.89 -19.59 8.97
N PRO A 420 -11.25 -18.64 9.66
CA PRO A 420 -9.89 -18.20 9.33
C PRO A 420 -8.85 -19.32 9.42
N GLY A 421 -9.02 -20.31 10.29
CA GLY A 421 -8.08 -21.44 10.39
C GLY A 421 -8.05 -22.41 9.20
N ALA A 422 -9.02 -22.33 8.29
CA ALA A 422 -9.16 -23.26 7.16
C ALA A 422 -8.44 -22.81 5.87
N GLY A 423 -7.74 -21.67 5.90
CA GLY A 423 -6.97 -21.19 4.76
C GLY A 423 -5.68 -21.97 4.47
N THR A 424 -4.97 -21.55 3.42
CA THR A 424 -3.62 -22.03 3.09
C THR A 424 -2.72 -20.92 2.55
N TYR A 425 -1.41 -21.15 2.48
CA TYR A 425 -0.49 -20.21 1.88
C TYR A 425 -0.46 -20.31 0.35
N VAL A 426 -0.53 -19.15 -0.30
CA VAL A 426 -0.24 -18.96 -1.72
C VAL A 426 1.08 -18.22 -1.86
N ARG A 427 2.02 -18.77 -2.63
CA ARG A 427 3.36 -18.23 -2.84
C ARG A 427 3.36 -17.11 -3.87
N TYR A 428 4.18 -16.10 -3.60
CA TYR A 428 4.42 -14.95 -4.45
C TYR A 428 5.87 -14.99 -4.96
N PRO A 429 6.14 -14.40 -6.14
CA PRO A 429 7.48 -14.36 -6.73
C PRO A 429 8.35 -13.33 -6.02
N ALA A 430 8.78 -13.65 -4.79
CA ALA A 430 9.46 -12.75 -3.87
C ALA A 430 10.69 -12.06 -4.47
N SER A 431 11.51 -12.79 -5.22
CA SER A 431 12.70 -12.20 -5.86
C SER A 431 12.33 -11.06 -6.80
N GLU A 432 11.28 -11.23 -7.61
CA GLU A 432 10.82 -10.23 -8.59
C GLU A 432 10.18 -9.02 -7.88
N LEU A 433 9.38 -9.27 -6.84
CA LEU A 433 8.80 -8.19 -6.01
C LEU A 433 9.86 -7.40 -5.24
N LEU A 434 10.88 -8.07 -4.69
CA LEU A 434 11.99 -7.43 -3.99
C LEU A 434 12.93 -6.69 -4.95
N ASP A 435 13.07 -7.16 -6.20
CA ASP A 435 13.76 -6.42 -7.26
C ASP A 435 13.04 -5.10 -7.57
N ILE A 436 11.71 -5.12 -7.71
CA ILE A 436 10.89 -3.91 -7.91
C ILE A 436 11.00 -2.97 -6.72
N LEU A 437 10.87 -3.49 -5.49
CA LEU A 437 11.03 -2.70 -4.27
C LEU A 437 12.39 -2.01 -4.21
N ALA A 438 13.46 -2.71 -4.61
CA ALA A 438 14.81 -2.15 -4.67
C ALA A 438 14.94 -1.04 -5.71
N ILE A 439 14.35 -1.19 -6.91
CA ILE A 439 14.34 -0.13 -7.94
C ILE A 439 13.69 1.13 -7.38
N GLU A 440 12.48 1.01 -6.83
CA GLU A 440 11.71 2.17 -6.38
C GLU A 440 12.30 2.80 -5.11
N SER A 441 12.83 1.99 -4.19
CA SER A 441 13.58 2.47 -3.02
C SER A 441 14.81 3.29 -3.41
N GLN A 442 15.59 2.84 -4.41
CA GLN A 442 16.76 3.57 -4.89
C GLN A 442 16.37 4.88 -5.58
N ARG A 443 15.29 4.87 -6.38
CA ARG A 443 14.76 6.09 -7.04
C ARG A 443 14.33 7.14 -6.04
N ALA A 444 13.68 6.72 -4.96
CA ALA A 444 13.23 7.62 -3.91
C ALA A 444 14.35 8.03 -2.94
N GLY A 445 15.50 7.33 -2.95
CA GLY A 445 16.54 7.53 -1.94
C GLY A 445 16.04 7.20 -0.52
N ALA A 446 15.14 6.21 -0.40
CA ALA A 446 14.40 5.93 0.82
C ALA A 446 14.63 4.49 1.28
N PHE A 447 14.95 4.32 2.56
CA PHE A 447 15.16 2.98 3.12
C PHE A 447 13.86 2.21 3.29
N VAL A 448 13.93 0.89 3.37
CA VAL A 448 12.74 0.05 3.56
C VAL A 448 12.86 -0.77 4.83
N VAL A 449 11.81 -0.75 5.64
CA VAL A 449 11.62 -1.60 6.82
C VAL A 449 10.53 -2.62 6.48
N GLY A 450 10.86 -3.90 6.57
CA GLY A 450 9.87 -4.96 6.49
C GLY A 450 9.39 -5.31 7.89
N GLU A 451 8.09 -5.21 8.15
CA GLU A 451 7.55 -5.77 9.38
C GLU A 451 7.56 -7.30 9.29
N ASP A 452 8.51 -7.92 10.00
CA ASP A 452 8.77 -9.36 10.01
C ASP A 452 8.46 -10.03 11.36
N LEU A 453 7.26 -9.77 11.90
CA LEU A 453 6.74 -10.38 13.13
C LEU A 453 5.85 -11.60 12.81
N GLY A 454 5.62 -12.42 13.84
CA GLY A 454 4.79 -13.63 13.75
C GLY A 454 5.53 -14.83 13.14
N THR A 455 4.81 -15.66 12.38
CA THR A 455 5.33 -16.92 11.81
C THR A 455 6.13 -16.66 10.54
N VAL A 456 7.42 -16.38 10.69
CA VAL A 456 8.34 -16.02 9.59
C VAL A 456 9.23 -17.22 9.22
N GLU A 457 9.31 -17.56 7.93
CA GLU A 457 10.26 -18.58 7.44
C GLU A 457 11.71 -18.06 7.52
N ASP A 458 12.66 -18.89 7.93
CA ASP A 458 14.08 -18.50 8.10
C ASP A 458 14.70 -17.83 6.86
N SER A 459 14.26 -18.25 5.67
CA SER A 459 14.72 -17.70 4.39
C SER A 459 14.32 -16.24 4.19
N VAL A 460 13.19 -15.80 4.76
CA VAL A 460 12.64 -14.45 4.61
C VAL A 460 13.61 -13.42 5.16
N ARG A 461 14.00 -13.55 6.44
CA ARG A 461 14.92 -12.62 7.09
C ARG A 461 16.29 -12.56 6.40
N THR A 462 16.76 -13.71 5.93
CA THR A 462 18.01 -13.81 5.16
C THR A 462 17.92 -13.02 3.85
N GLU A 463 16.81 -13.15 3.12
CA GLU A 463 16.62 -12.44 1.86
C GLU A 463 16.39 -10.95 2.08
N LEU A 464 15.59 -10.54 3.08
CA LEU A 464 15.41 -9.13 3.44
C LEU A 464 16.75 -8.44 3.72
N ALA A 465 17.61 -9.06 4.54
CA ALA A 465 18.94 -8.53 4.82
C ALA A 465 19.81 -8.40 3.56
N ARG A 466 19.79 -9.41 2.65
CA ARG A 466 20.51 -9.35 1.37
C ARG A 466 20.04 -8.20 0.47
N ARG A 467 18.76 -7.85 0.57
CA ARG A 467 18.10 -6.77 -0.16
C ARG A 467 18.19 -5.41 0.51
N ASN A 468 18.90 -5.27 1.64
CA ASN A 468 18.92 -4.07 2.48
C ASN A 468 17.52 -3.64 2.98
N VAL A 469 16.60 -4.58 3.16
CA VAL A 469 15.35 -4.33 3.87
C VAL A 469 15.60 -4.52 5.35
N LEU A 470 15.44 -3.45 6.13
CA LEU A 470 15.58 -3.46 7.58
C LEU A 470 14.50 -4.35 8.19
N SER A 471 14.89 -5.12 9.18
CA SER A 471 13.97 -5.91 9.99
C SER A 471 13.24 -5.03 11.01
N TYR A 472 12.15 -5.53 11.60
CA TYR A 472 11.40 -4.87 12.65
C TYR A 472 11.50 -5.66 13.96
N ARG A 473 11.96 -5.02 15.03
CA ARG A 473 12.22 -5.66 16.33
C ARG A 473 11.43 -4.97 17.42
N LEU A 474 10.64 -5.74 18.17
CA LEU A 474 9.82 -5.22 19.25
C LEU A 474 10.32 -5.73 20.59
N LEU A 475 10.67 -4.81 21.49
CA LEU A 475 11.27 -5.15 22.79
C LEU A 475 10.51 -6.24 23.54
N TRP A 476 9.18 -6.25 23.45
CA TRP A 476 8.32 -7.24 24.11
C TRP A 476 8.35 -8.64 23.52
N PHE A 477 8.79 -8.79 22.27
CA PHE A 477 8.83 -10.05 21.54
C PHE A 477 10.25 -10.61 21.42
N GLU A 478 11.26 -9.82 21.75
CA GLU A 478 12.65 -10.24 21.65
C GLU A 478 13.11 -10.98 22.92
N PRO A 479 13.62 -12.21 22.81
CA PRO A 479 14.16 -12.94 23.96
C PRO A 479 15.55 -12.43 24.37
N GLU A 480 16.26 -11.78 23.45
CA GLU A 480 17.61 -11.26 23.66
C GLU A 480 17.60 -9.76 23.96
N SER A 481 18.67 -9.30 24.60
CA SER A 481 18.87 -7.89 24.89
C SER A 481 19.21 -7.07 23.62
N PRO A 482 18.90 -5.75 23.58
CA PRO A 482 19.03 -4.92 22.38
C PRO A 482 20.43 -4.89 21.73
N GLU A 483 21.50 -5.16 22.47
CA GLU A 483 22.86 -5.28 21.92
C GLU A 483 23.05 -6.45 20.95
N HIS A 484 22.15 -7.44 20.96
CA HIS A 484 22.14 -8.59 20.05
C HIS A 484 21.22 -8.38 18.83
N TYR A 485 20.47 -7.27 18.77
CA TYR A 485 19.61 -7.00 17.63
C TYR A 485 20.42 -6.83 16.35
N PRO A 486 19.89 -7.28 15.19
CA PRO A 486 20.60 -7.12 13.93
C PRO A 486 20.81 -5.64 13.62
N ALA A 487 22.00 -5.30 13.10
CA ALA A 487 22.35 -3.92 12.79
C ALA A 487 21.42 -3.28 11.73
N GLN A 488 20.83 -4.10 10.85
CA GLN A 488 19.82 -3.69 9.88
C GLN A 488 18.41 -3.94 10.44
N ALA A 489 18.05 -3.20 11.49
CA ALA A 489 16.68 -3.21 12.02
C ALA A 489 16.21 -1.84 12.49
N LEU A 490 14.90 -1.64 12.41
CA LEU A 490 14.18 -0.65 13.21
C LEU A 490 13.67 -1.36 14.47
N ALA A 491 14.14 -0.91 15.63
CA ALA A 491 13.70 -1.43 16.92
C ALA A 491 12.72 -0.45 17.58
N ALA A 492 11.65 -0.97 18.17
CA ALA A 492 10.68 -0.19 18.93
C ALA A 492 10.32 -0.90 20.24
N VAL A 493 9.83 -0.13 21.21
CA VAL A 493 9.34 -0.70 22.48
C VAL A 493 7.98 -1.37 22.27
N THR A 494 7.07 -0.70 21.56
CA THR A 494 5.69 -1.15 21.29
C THR A 494 5.24 -0.66 19.91
N THR A 495 4.05 -1.05 19.47
CA THR A 495 3.42 -0.61 18.20
C THR A 495 2.02 -0.06 18.44
N HIS A 496 1.31 0.26 17.36
CA HIS A 496 -0.09 0.68 17.41
C HIS A 496 -1.08 -0.48 17.64
N ASP A 497 -0.65 -1.73 17.39
CA ASP A 497 -1.44 -2.94 17.68
C ASP A 497 -1.28 -3.43 19.11
N LEU A 498 -0.31 -2.88 19.84
CA LEU A 498 0.06 -3.31 21.18
C LEU A 498 -0.33 -2.26 22.23
N PRO A 499 -0.55 -2.69 23.48
CA PRO A 499 -0.73 -1.77 24.59
C PRO A 499 0.40 -0.73 24.70
N THR A 500 0.04 0.45 25.20
CA THR A 500 1.05 1.42 25.64
C THR A 500 1.85 0.87 26.82
N VAL A 501 3.08 1.36 27.01
CA VAL A 501 3.92 0.97 28.17
C VAL A 501 3.20 1.21 29.50
N GLY A 502 2.50 2.34 29.64
CA GLY A 502 1.70 2.64 30.83
C GLY A 502 0.48 1.73 30.98
N GLY A 503 -0.15 1.35 29.86
CA GLY A 503 -1.24 0.37 29.85
C GLY A 503 -0.79 -0.97 30.40
N LEU A 504 0.28 -1.53 29.83
CA LEU A 504 0.85 -2.81 30.24
C LEU A 504 1.31 -2.79 31.71
N TRP A 505 1.98 -1.71 32.15
CA TRP A 505 2.48 -1.60 33.52
C TRP A 505 1.36 -1.48 34.57
N SER A 506 0.24 -0.86 34.20
CA SER A 506 -0.92 -0.70 35.09
C SER A 506 -1.93 -1.84 35.00
N GLY A 507 -1.86 -2.68 33.96
CA GLY A 507 -2.86 -3.71 33.65
C GLY A 507 -4.15 -3.17 33.05
N ALA A 508 -4.18 -1.90 32.64
CA ALA A 508 -5.37 -1.26 32.05
C ALA A 508 -5.74 -1.85 30.69
N ASP A 509 -4.77 -2.42 29.97
CA ASP A 509 -4.96 -3.16 28.73
C ASP A 509 -5.72 -4.47 28.97
N LEU A 510 -5.35 -5.23 29.99
CA LEU A 510 -6.07 -6.46 30.38
C LEU A 510 -7.49 -6.16 30.85
N GLU A 511 -7.68 -5.06 31.59
CA GLU A 511 -9.03 -4.60 31.97
C GLU A 511 -9.86 -4.22 30.75
N ALA A 512 -9.26 -3.51 29.78
CA ALA A 512 -9.92 -3.16 28.53
C ALA A 512 -10.31 -4.40 27.71
N GLN A 513 -9.40 -5.37 27.54
CA GLN A 513 -9.68 -6.64 26.85
C GLN A 513 -10.83 -7.41 27.51
N ARG A 514 -10.79 -7.55 28.85
CA ARG A 514 -11.87 -8.21 29.61
C ARG A 514 -13.22 -7.50 29.45
N SER A 515 -13.22 -6.16 29.40
CA SER A 515 -14.45 -5.38 29.23
C SER A 515 -15.17 -5.63 27.91
N ILE A 516 -14.43 -6.08 26.88
CA ILE A 516 -14.97 -6.43 25.55
C ILE A 516 -15.04 -7.96 25.32
N GLY A 517 -14.83 -8.76 26.36
CA GLY A 517 -14.96 -10.23 26.30
C GLY A 517 -13.78 -10.95 25.66
N LEU A 518 -12.61 -10.32 25.54
CA LEU A 518 -11.36 -10.96 25.16
C LEU A 518 -10.61 -11.34 26.45
N SER A 519 -10.38 -12.64 26.70
CA SER A 519 -9.61 -13.13 27.85
C SER A 519 -8.90 -14.44 27.56
#